data_AF-F6GCV1-F1
#
_entry.id   AF-F6GCV1-F1
#
_cell.length_a   1.000
_cell.length_b   1.000
_cell.length_c   1.000
_cell.angle_alpha   90.00
_cell.angle_beta   90.00
_cell.angle_gamma   90.00
#
_symmetry.space_group_name_H-M   'P 1'
#
loop_
_entity.id
_entity.type
_entity.pdbx_description
1 polymer ?
#
loop_
_entity_poly.entity_id
_entity_poly.type
_entity_poly.pdbx_seq_one_letter_code
_entity_poly.pdbx_strand_id
1 'polypeptide(L)' 'MSIWRVILSVICPPLAVIDKGCGSIIITFLLWLCGWVPGVIAALVILNNPER' A
#
# COMPACT_ATOMS: atom_id res chain seq x y z
N MET A 1 -8.82 8.51 -6.37
CA MET A 1 -8.48 8.02 -5.01
C MET A 1 -9.56 8.43 -4.06
N SER A 2 -10.35 7.50 -3.51
CA SER A 2 -11.20 7.85 -2.36
C SER A 2 -10.28 8.08 -1.16
N ILE A 3 -10.44 9.20 -0.45
CA ILE A 3 -9.66 9.56 0.75
C ILE A 3 -9.61 8.41 1.77
N TRP A 4 -10.68 7.63 1.82
CA TRP A 4 -10.77 6.40 2.61
C TRP A 4 -9.66 5.39 2.34
N ARG A 5 -9.24 5.19 1.07
CA ARG A 5 -8.16 4.25 0.73
C ARG A 5 -6.79 4.75 1.18
N VAL A 6 -6.60 6.07 1.23
CA VAL A 6 -5.37 6.69 1.73
C VAL A 6 -5.29 6.51 3.25
N ILE A 7 -6.38 6.75 3.97
CA ILE A 7 -6.46 6.49 5.42
C ILE A 7 -6.21 5.01 5.73
N LEU A 8 -6.82 4.10 4.95
CA LEU A 8 -6.59 2.67 5.07
C LEU A 8 -5.11 2.30 4.85
N SER A 9 -4.43 2.95 3.91
CA SER A 9 -3.01 2.68 3.60
C SER A 9 -2.05 3.08 4.71
N VAL A 10 -2.44 4.02 5.58
CA VAL A 10 -1.64 4.45 6.73
C VAL A 10 -1.81 3.46 7.89
N ILE A 11 -3.03 3.02 8.17
CA ILE A 11 -3.32 2.10 9.29
C ILE A 11 -2.91 0.67 8.94
N CYS A 12 -3.25 0.20 7.73
CA CYS A 12 -3.04 -1.16 7.29
C CYS A 12 -2.63 -1.17 5.80
N PRO A 13 -1.36 -0.82 5.50
CA PRO A 13 -0.88 -0.73 4.12
C PRO A 13 -1.14 -1.99 3.27
N PRO A 14 -0.90 -3.24 3.73
CA PRO A 14 -1.14 -4.42 2.90
C PRO A 14 -2.62 -4.62 2.52
N LEU A 15 -3.56 -4.14 3.36
CA LEU A 15 -5.00 -4.24 3.09
C LEU A 15 -5.45 -3.24 2.02
N ALA A 16 -4.82 -2.06 1.96
CA ALA A 16 -5.14 -1.00 0.99
C ALA A 16 -4.72 -1.33 -0.46
N VAL A 17 -3.75 -2.25 -0.62
CA VAL A 17 -3.24 -2.73 -1.91
C VAL A 17 -3.82 -4.07 -2.36
N ILE A 18 -4.79 -4.64 -1.62
CA ILE A 18 -5.48 -5.89 -2.02
C ILE A 18 -6.04 -5.81 -3.45
N ASP A 19 -6.65 -4.67 -3.81
CA ASP A 19 -7.24 -4.46 -5.14
C ASP A 19 -6.19 -4.27 -6.26
N LYS A 20 -4.91 -4.05 -5.92
CA LYS A 20 -3.83 -3.74 -6.87
C LYS A 20 -2.94 -4.95 -7.19
N GLY A 21 -3.31 -6.15 -6.72
CA GLY A 21 -2.71 -7.44 -7.12
C GLY A 21 -1.72 -8.04 -6.11
N CYS A 22 -1.56 -9.37 -6.17
CA CYS A 22 -0.82 -10.18 -5.19
C CYS A 22 0.64 -9.74 -4.99
N GLY A 23 1.34 -9.36 -6.07
CA GLY A 23 2.72 -8.85 -5.98
C GLY A 23 2.85 -7.56 -5.16
N SER A 24 1.88 -6.65 -5.29
CA SER A 24 1.84 -5.40 -4.53
C SER A 24 1.63 -5.64 -3.03
N ILE A 25 0.84 -6.65 -2.67
CA ILE A 25 0.59 -7.05 -1.28
C ILE A 25 1.87 -7.60 -0.65
N ILE A 26 2.58 -8.50 -1.35
CA ILE A 26 3.81 -9.14 -0.82
C ILE A 26 4.90 -8.10 -0.56
N ILE A 27 5.12 -7.18 -1.50
CA ILE A 27 6.10 -6.10 -1.37
C ILE A 27 5.72 -5.21 -0.19
N THR A 28 4.49 -4.71 -0.16
CA THR A 28 4.01 -3.81 0.90
C THR A 28 4.04 -4.47 2.28
N PHE A 29 3.73 -5.77 2.36
CA PHE A 29 3.81 -6.57 3.59
C PHE A 29 5.25 -6.73 4.08
N LEU A 30 6.20 -7.03 3.18
CA LEU A 30 7.61 -7.16 3.51
C LEU A 30 8.21 -5.83 3.98
N LEU A 31 7.90 -4.72 3.28
CA LEU A 31 8.31 -3.38 3.70
C LEU A 31 7.67 -2.97 5.02
N TRP A 32 6.38 -3.26 5.24
CA TRP A 32 5.70 -3.02 6.52
C TRP A 32 6.35 -3.75 7.69
N LEU A 33 6.85 -4.97 7.45
CA LEU A 33 7.56 -5.78 8.44
C LEU A 33 8.99 -5.27 8.70
N CYS A 34 9.67 -4.73 7.69
CA CYS A 34 10.96 -4.04 7.84
C CYS A 34 10.81 -2.63 8.45
N GLY A 35 9.63 -2.01 8.35
CA GLY A 35 9.33 -0.72 8.92
C GLY A 35 7.97 -0.20 8.47
N TRP A 36 7.23 0.42 9.38
CA TRP A 36 5.90 0.94 9.05
C TRP A 36 5.95 2.03 7.96
N VAL A 37 6.90 2.98 8.09
CA VAL A 37 7.08 4.10 7.16
C VAL A 37 7.30 3.64 5.70
N PRO A 38 8.26 2.74 5.40
CA PRO A 38 8.45 2.27 4.03
C PRO A 38 7.24 1.49 3.48
N GLY A 39 6.49 0.77 4.33
CA GLY A 39 5.26 0.09 3.94
C GLY A 39 4.15 1.07 3.51
N VAL A 40 3.96 2.17 4.25
CA VAL A 40 2.99 3.22 3.89
C VAL A 40 3.38 3.93 2.60
N ILE A 41 4.66 4.25 2.41
CA ILE A 41 5.15 4.89 1.17
C ILE A 41 4.94 3.96 -0.03
N ALA A 42 5.27 2.67 0.09
CA ALA A 42 5.02 1.70 -0.97
C ALA A 42 3.53 1.60 -1.33
N ALA A 43 2.65 1.53 -0.32
CA ALA A 43 1.21 1.50 -0.53
C ALA A 43 0.72 2.78 -1.24
N LEU A 44 1.20 3.96 -0.84
CA LEU A 44 0.83 5.25 -1.44
C LEU A 44 1.30 5.39 -2.90
N VAL A 45 2.51 4.90 -3.22
CA VAL A 45 3.05 4.90 -4.58
C VAL A 45 2.24 3.94 -5.47
N ILE A 46 1.95 2.73 -5.00
CA ILE A 46 1.16 1.74 -5.76
C ILE A 46 -0.29 2.22 -5.95
N LEU A 47 -0.85 2.90 -4.94
CA LEU A 47 -2.14 3.55 -5.06
C LEU A 47 -2.08 4.60 -6.18
N ASN A 48 -1.20 5.59 -6.04
CA ASN A 48 -1.12 6.76 -6.93
C ASN A 48 -0.52 6.48 -8.30
N ASN A 49 0.04 5.30 -8.55
CA ASN A 49 0.61 4.97 -9.85
C ASN A 49 -0.49 4.95 -10.94
N PRO A 50 -0.45 5.88 -11.92
CA PRO A 50 -1.46 5.97 -12.98
C PRO A 50 -1.19 5.02 -14.16
N GLU A 51 0.02 4.43 -14.23
CA GLU A 51 0.43 3.49 -15.30
C GLU A 51 0.02 2.03 -15.04
N ARG A 52 -0.95 1.79 -14.15
CA ARG A 52 -1.60 0.48 -13.95
C ARG A 52 -3.11 0.61 -13.73
#